data_AF-A0A520INJ1-F1
#
_entry.id   AF-A0A520INJ1-F1
#
_cell.length_a   1.000
_cell.length_b   1.000
_cell.length_c   1.000
_cell.angle_alpha   90.00
_cell.angle_beta   90.00
_cell.angle_gamma   90.00
#
_symmetry.space_group_name_H-M   'P 1'
#
loop_
_entity.id
_entity.type
_entity.pdbx_description
1 polymer ?
#
loop_
_entity_poly.entity_id
_entity_poly.type
_entity_poly.pdbx_seq_one_letter_code
_entity_poly.pdbx_strand_id
1 'polypeptide(L)'
;MFRALESYTARRLICNLSSRAQGSLMHDLITRLHATEWTEGNLRTFLLAQQSVSFAWPHDDWVGDRVLNHPAYANIAVWKLRYLLVRYEVSLQTAKNEFSGMAGLDIGTMTVEHLMPQKWREHWALPQSSTPENVRNRDAAVHRFGNLTIMKTALNSSISNSAWEKKRQELLKHANLNMNSQLAQIAQWDEDAIWARGEEIAAAFCRIWPRD
;
A
#
# COMPACT_ATOMS: atom_id res chain seq x y z
N MET A 1 8.94 -2.77 -21.36
CA MET A 1 10.07 -2.74 -20.40
C MET A 1 9.75 -1.96 -19.12
N PHE A 2 9.26 -0.72 -19.21
CA PHE A 2 8.98 0.11 -18.03
C PHE A 2 8.08 -0.59 -16.99
N ARG A 3 7.03 -1.30 -17.43
CA ARG A 3 6.12 -2.04 -16.55
C ARG A 3 6.82 -3.11 -15.72
N ALA A 4 7.73 -3.87 -16.31
CA ALA A 4 8.50 -4.90 -15.60
C ALA A 4 9.43 -4.29 -14.54
N LEU A 5 10.16 -3.20 -14.88
CA LEU A 5 11.01 -2.48 -13.92
C LEU A 5 10.20 -1.85 -12.78
N GLU A 6 9.05 -1.25 -13.11
CA GLU A 6 8.14 -0.68 -12.14
C GLU A 6 7.62 -1.76 -11.18
N SER A 7 7.14 -2.89 -11.72
CA SER A 7 6.66 -4.02 -10.92
C SER A 7 7.74 -4.58 -10.00
N TYR A 8 8.93 -4.84 -10.53
CA TYR A 8 10.09 -5.29 -9.75
C TYR A 8 10.39 -4.33 -8.59
N THR A 9 10.45 -3.03 -8.88
CA THR A 9 10.78 -2.01 -7.87
C THR A 9 9.68 -1.87 -6.82
N ALA A 10 8.42 -1.83 -7.24
CA ALA A 10 7.28 -1.68 -6.34
C ALA A 10 7.10 -2.88 -5.43
N ARG A 11 7.23 -4.11 -5.93
CA ARG A 11 7.16 -5.32 -5.10
C ARG A 11 8.28 -5.38 -4.07
N ARG A 12 9.51 -5.02 -4.45
CA ARG A 12 10.63 -4.93 -3.51
C ARG A 12 10.40 -3.86 -2.44
N LEU A 13 9.83 -2.72 -2.82
CA LEU A 13 9.41 -1.67 -1.90
C LEU A 13 8.37 -2.17 -0.89
N ILE A 14 7.29 -2.81 -1.37
CA ILE A 14 6.23 -3.38 -0.52
C ILE A 14 6.84 -4.41 0.45
N CYS A 15 7.74 -5.24 -0.05
CA CYS A 15 8.41 -6.28 0.75
C CYS A 15 9.54 -5.74 1.65
N ASN A 16 9.74 -4.42 1.69
CA ASN A 16 10.81 -3.74 2.43
C ASN A 16 12.20 -4.35 2.20
N LEU A 17 12.49 -4.73 0.95
CA LEU A 17 13.79 -5.28 0.58
C LEU A 17 14.81 -4.17 0.32
N SER A 18 16.04 -4.39 0.77
CA SER A 18 17.15 -3.43 0.61
C SER A 18 17.38 -3.09 -0.87
N SER A 19 17.62 -1.80 -1.14
CA SER A 19 18.02 -1.29 -2.45
C SER A 19 19.53 -1.10 -2.58
N ARG A 20 20.33 -1.36 -1.53
CA ARG A 20 21.78 -1.04 -1.50
C ARG A 20 22.58 -1.73 -2.62
N ALA A 21 22.21 -2.96 -2.95
CA ALA A 21 22.90 -3.73 -3.97
C ALA A 21 22.35 -3.48 -5.39
N GLN A 22 21.29 -2.68 -5.58
CA GLN A 22 20.66 -2.56 -6.90
C GLN A 22 21.56 -1.88 -7.95
N GLY A 23 22.54 -1.07 -7.54
CA GLY A 23 23.51 -0.48 -8.47
C GLY A 23 24.30 -1.53 -9.27
N SER A 24 24.75 -2.61 -8.62
CA SER A 24 25.47 -3.68 -9.31
C SER A 24 24.53 -4.47 -10.24
N LEU A 25 23.31 -4.76 -9.78
CA LEU A 25 22.31 -5.46 -10.60
C LEU A 25 21.97 -4.69 -11.87
N MET A 26 21.88 -3.35 -11.80
CA MET A 26 21.62 -2.51 -12.97
C MET A 26 22.80 -2.55 -13.94
N HIS A 27 24.03 -2.57 -13.46
CA HIS A 27 25.21 -2.72 -14.31
C HIS A 27 25.19 -4.05 -15.06
N ASP A 28 24.93 -5.16 -14.37
CA ASP A 28 24.83 -6.50 -14.97
C ASP A 28 23.69 -6.58 -15.99
N LEU A 29 22.55 -5.97 -15.68
CA LEU A 29 21.41 -5.86 -16.59
C LEU A 29 21.79 -5.13 -17.87
N ILE A 30 22.43 -3.98 -17.77
CA ILE A 30 22.86 -3.16 -18.91
C ILE A 30 23.84 -3.95 -19.78
N THR A 31 24.84 -4.60 -19.18
CA THR A 31 25.82 -5.43 -19.89
C THR A 31 25.13 -6.57 -20.64
N ARG A 32 24.17 -7.26 -20.00
CA ARG A 32 23.46 -8.38 -20.60
C ARG A 32 22.53 -7.97 -21.74
N LEU A 33 21.80 -6.86 -21.58
CA LEU A 33 20.92 -6.36 -22.64
C LEU A 33 21.68 -5.77 -23.83
N HIS A 34 22.87 -5.18 -23.62
CA HIS A 34 23.76 -4.78 -24.72
C HIS A 34 24.34 -5.97 -25.49
N ALA A 35 24.69 -7.06 -24.79
CA ALA A 35 25.17 -8.29 -25.43
C ALA A 35 24.07 -9.05 -26.16
N THR A 36 22.80 -8.72 -25.91
CA THR A 36 21.63 -9.32 -26.54
C THR A 36 20.79 -8.23 -27.20
N GLU A 37 19.54 -8.06 -26.78
CA GLU A 37 18.62 -7.04 -27.29
C GLU A 37 17.82 -6.42 -26.13
N TRP A 38 17.54 -5.13 -26.24
CA TRP A 38 16.72 -4.37 -25.28
C TRP A 38 15.22 -4.65 -25.47
N THR A 39 14.80 -5.85 -25.06
CA THR A 39 13.39 -6.26 -25.07
C THR A 39 12.85 -6.46 -23.65
N GLU A 40 11.53 -6.35 -23.50
CA GLU A 40 10.89 -6.67 -22.22
C GLU A 40 11.07 -8.13 -21.82
N GLY A 41 11.08 -9.06 -22.78
CA GLY A 41 11.31 -10.49 -22.51
C GLY A 41 12.69 -10.79 -21.95
N ASN A 42 13.74 -10.17 -22.51
CA ASN A 42 15.11 -10.34 -22.01
C ASN A 42 15.29 -9.76 -20.61
N LEU A 43 14.72 -8.56 -20.38
CA LEU A 43 14.67 -7.94 -19.06
C LEU A 43 13.99 -8.84 -18.03
N ARG A 44 12.79 -9.36 -18.35
CA ARG A 44 12.04 -10.26 -17.46
C ARG A 44 12.83 -11.51 -17.15
N THR A 45 13.37 -12.16 -18.18
CA THR A 45 14.22 -13.36 -18.03
C THR A 45 15.39 -13.10 -17.09
N PHE A 46 16.06 -11.94 -17.22
CA PHE A 46 17.15 -11.57 -16.32
C PHE A 46 16.70 -11.37 -14.87
N LEU A 47 15.61 -10.62 -14.63
CA LEU A 47 15.11 -10.33 -13.29
C LEU A 47 14.55 -11.58 -12.59
N LEU A 48 13.87 -12.46 -13.34
CA LEU A 48 13.31 -13.71 -12.81
C LEU A 48 14.39 -14.74 -12.47
N ALA A 49 15.55 -14.68 -13.12
CA ALA A 49 16.69 -15.54 -12.82
C ALA A 49 17.37 -15.20 -11.48
N GLN A 50 17.08 -14.04 -10.88
CA GLN A 50 17.71 -13.61 -9.64
C GLN A 50 17.17 -14.38 -8.42
N GLN A 51 18.02 -15.18 -7.78
CA GLN A 51 17.62 -16.03 -6.64
C GLN A 51 17.96 -15.45 -5.27
N SER A 52 18.95 -14.56 -5.18
CA SER A 52 19.35 -13.99 -3.89
C SER A 52 18.31 -12.95 -3.42
N VAL A 53 18.03 -12.87 -2.12
CA VAL A 53 17.09 -11.89 -1.56
C VAL A 53 17.45 -10.44 -1.96
N SER A 54 18.75 -10.16 -2.10
CA SER A 54 19.28 -8.87 -2.55
C SER A 54 18.79 -8.47 -3.95
N PHE A 55 18.43 -9.42 -4.82
CA PHE A 55 18.04 -9.18 -6.21
C PHE A 55 16.71 -9.84 -6.62
N ALA A 56 16.11 -10.65 -5.75
CA ALA A 56 14.89 -11.38 -6.03
C ALA A 56 13.74 -10.45 -6.45
N TRP A 57 12.96 -10.89 -7.42
CA TRP A 57 11.65 -10.33 -7.75
C TRP A 57 10.58 -11.00 -6.88
N PRO A 58 10.01 -10.30 -5.88
CA PRO A 58 9.12 -10.92 -4.91
C PRO A 58 7.88 -11.56 -5.53
N HIS A 59 7.52 -12.75 -5.05
CA HIS A 59 6.30 -13.45 -5.41
C HIS A 59 5.07 -12.85 -4.72
N ASP A 60 3.88 -13.24 -5.16
CA ASP A 60 2.59 -12.71 -4.66
C ASP A 60 2.38 -13.03 -3.17
N ASP A 61 2.84 -14.20 -2.71
CA ASP A 61 2.82 -14.61 -1.31
C ASP A 61 3.66 -13.69 -0.41
N TRP A 62 4.84 -13.25 -0.87
CA TRP A 62 5.67 -12.29 -0.15
C TRP A 62 4.99 -10.93 -0.05
N VAL A 63 4.34 -10.49 -1.14
CA VAL A 63 3.57 -9.24 -1.16
C VAL A 63 2.39 -9.35 -0.19
N GLY A 64 1.65 -10.45 -0.23
CA GLY A 64 0.52 -10.73 0.67
C GLY A 64 0.93 -10.72 2.14
N ASP A 65 1.94 -11.51 2.52
CA ASP A 65 2.46 -11.53 3.89
C ASP A 65 2.86 -10.12 4.36
N ARG A 66 3.60 -9.39 3.51
CA ARG A 66 4.10 -8.06 3.86
C ARG A 66 3.00 -7.03 4.02
N VAL A 67 1.94 -7.10 3.21
CA VAL A 67 0.79 -6.20 3.31
C VAL A 67 -0.05 -6.50 4.55
N LEU A 68 -0.26 -7.78 4.86
CA LEU A 68 -1.15 -8.24 5.93
C LEU A 68 -0.51 -8.24 7.31
N ASN A 69 0.77 -8.61 7.43
CA ASN A 69 1.36 -8.94 8.73
C ASN A 69 2.36 -7.91 9.25
N HIS A 70 2.86 -6.99 8.40
CA HIS A 70 3.98 -6.11 8.77
C HIS A 70 3.56 -4.65 8.94
N PRO A 71 4.26 -3.88 9.81
CA PRO A 71 3.96 -2.48 10.07
C PRO A 71 4.44 -1.59 8.92
N ALA A 72 3.64 -1.50 7.86
CA ALA A 72 3.90 -0.73 6.66
C ALA A 72 4.29 0.73 6.97
N TYR A 73 3.56 1.40 7.87
CA TYR A 73 3.83 2.80 8.23
C TYR A 73 5.19 3.00 8.91
N ALA A 74 5.66 2.02 9.67
CA ALA A 74 6.96 2.09 10.34
C ALA A 74 8.11 1.71 9.39
N ASN A 75 7.86 0.80 8.44
CA ASN A 75 8.90 0.21 7.60
C ASN A 75 9.12 0.97 6.29
N ILE A 76 8.09 1.65 5.77
CA ILE A 76 8.12 2.30 4.46
C ILE A 76 7.99 3.80 4.65
N ALA A 77 8.88 4.57 4.01
CA ALA A 77 8.82 6.03 4.06
C ALA A 77 7.44 6.54 3.58
N VAL A 78 6.88 7.51 4.28
CA VAL A 78 5.49 7.97 4.07
C VAL A 78 5.19 8.37 2.62
N TRP A 79 6.13 9.03 1.94
CA TRP A 79 5.95 9.42 0.54
C TRP A 79 5.88 8.21 -0.42
N LYS A 80 6.55 7.11 -0.09
CA LYS A 80 6.47 5.83 -0.81
C LYS A 80 5.14 5.14 -0.54
N LEU A 81 4.67 5.13 0.71
CA LEU A 81 3.33 4.64 1.06
C LEU A 81 2.23 5.40 0.32
N ARG A 82 2.35 6.74 0.27
CA ARG A 82 1.43 7.58 -0.51
C ARG A 82 1.39 7.16 -1.97
N TYR A 83 2.55 6.93 -2.60
CA TYR A 83 2.59 6.43 -3.98
C TYR A 83 1.87 5.08 -4.13
N LEU A 84 2.12 4.12 -3.24
CA LEU A 84 1.46 2.81 -3.28
C LEU A 84 -0.07 2.92 -3.13
N LEU A 85 -0.53 3.74 -2.20
CA LEU A 85 -1.97 3.98 -1.98
C LEU A 85 -2.61 4.76 -3.13
N VAL A 86 -1.91 5.72 -3.74
CA VAL A 86 -2.39 6.38 -4.97
C VAL A 86 -2.54 5.37 -6.11
N ARG A 87 -1.60 4.43 -6.24
CA ARG A 87 -1.71 3.35 -7.23
C ARG A 87 -2.87 2.41 -6.95
N TYR A 88 -3.16 2.13 -5.67
CA TYR A 88 -4.38 1.43 -5.27
C TYR A 88 -5.63 2.23 -5.67
N GLU A 89 -5.72 3.52 -5.35
CA GLU A 89 -6.84 4.38 -5.75
C GLU A 89 -7.10 4.36 -7.25
N VAL A 90 -6.04 4.54 -8.04
CA VAL A 90 -6.15 4.51 -9.51
C VAL A 90 -6.65 3.16 -10.01
N SER A 91 -6.27 2.06 -9.36
CA SER A 91 -6.76 0.71 -9.72
C SER A 91 -8.26 0.49 -9.46
N LEU A 92 -8.87 1.31 -8.60
CA LEU A 92 -10.30 1.28 -8.31
C LEU A 92 -11.13 2.13 -9.27
N GLN A 93 -10.49 2.97 -10.09
CA GLN A 93 -11.19 3.78 -11.07
C GLN A 93 -11.80 2.92 -12.17
N THR A 94 -12.97 3.36 -12.62
CA THR A 94 -13.74 2.76 -13.72
C THR A 94 -13.93 3.80 -14.82
N ALA A 95 -14.49 3.38 -15.97
CA ALA A 95 -14.84 4.30 -17.06
C ALA A 95 -15.86 5.39 -16.65
N LYS A 96 -16.47 5.29 -15.46
CA LYS A 96 -17.42 6.27 -14.93
C LYS A 96 -16.77 7.39 -14.11
N ASN A 97 -15.48 7.31 -13.82
CA ASN A 97 -14.77 8.37 -13.10
C ASN A 97 -14.48 9.54 -14.06
N GLU A 98 -14.82 10.77 -13.63
CA GLU A 98 -14.66 12.00 -14.43
C GLU A 98 -13.21 12.24 -14.87
N PHE A 99 -12.26 11.79 -14.05
CA PHE A 99 -10.83 11.85 -14.34
C PHE A 99 -10.22 10.46 -14.17
N SER A 100 -9.38 10.06 -15.13
CA SER A 100 -8.75 8.75 -15.17
C SER A 100 -7.25 8.84 -14.92
N GLY A 101 -6.72 7.83 -14.23
CA GLY A 101 -5.30 7.70 -13.94
C GLY A 101 -4.79 8.66 -12.87
N MET A 102 -3.47 8.70 -12.74
CA MET A 102 -2.79 9.56 -11.76
C MET A 102 -2.89 11.06 -12.08
N ALA A 103 -3.05 11.43 -13.35
CA ALA A 103 -3.16 12.83 -13.77
C ALA A 103 -4.43 13.51 -13.24
N GLY A 104 -5.47 12.73 -12.93
CA GLY A 104 -6.69 13.23 -12.30
C GLY A 104 -6.59 13.48 -10.80
N LEU A 105 -5.44 13.19 -10.18
CA LEU A 105 -5.24 13.30 -8.73
C LEU A 105 -4.21 14.37 -8.41
N ASP A 106 -4.56 15.29 -7.53
CA ASP A 106 -3.60 16.21 -6.92
C ASP A 106 -2.85 15.50 -5.78
N ILE A 107 -1.87 14.68 -6.16
CA ILE A 107 -1.09 13.86 -5.22
C ILE A 107 -0.30 14.74 -4.23
N GLY A 108 0.04 15.97 -4.62
CA GLY A 108 0.80 16.91 -3.80
C GLY A 108 0.06 17.30 -2.51
N THR A 109 -1.26 17.41 -2.58
CA THR A 109 -2.13 17.76 -1.44
C THR A 109 -2.65 16.56 -0.66
N MET A 110 -2.24 15.34 -1.04
CA MET A 110 -2.63 14.11 -0.35
C MET A 110 -1.62 13.70 0.72
N THR A 111 -2.13 13.28 1.87
CA THR A 111 -1.37 12.72 2.99
C THR A 111 -1.83 11.30 3.30
N VAL A 112 -0.92 10.47 3.80
CA VAL A 112 -1.29 9.16 4.37
C VAL A 112 -1.97 9.40 5.72
N GLU A 113 -3.10 8.77 5.94
CA GLU A 113 -3.87 8.83 7.18
C GLU A 113 -4.13 7.42 7.73
N HIS A 114 -4.12 7.31 9.06
CA HIS A 114 -4.49 6.07 9.75
C HIS A 114 -5.99 6.09 10.07
N LEU A 115 -6.76 5.09 9.63
CA LEU A 115 -8.19 5.02 9.91
C LEU A 115 -8.43 4.81 11.41
N MET A 116 -7.87 3.73 11.97
CA MET A 116 -7.66 3.58 13.41
C MET A 116 -6.45 4.43 13.83
N PRO A 117 -6.60 5.45 14.70
CA PRO A 117 -5.52 6.34 15.09
C PRO A 117 -4.36 5.62 15.78
N GLN A 118 -3.15 6.16 15.66
CA GLN A 118 -2.00 5.65 16.43
C GLN A 118 -2.22 5.73 17.94
N LYS A 119 -2.89 6.80 18.38
CA LYS A 119 -3.34 7.02 19.76
C LYS A 119 -4.69 6.36 20.05
N TRP A 120 -4.93 5.16 19.50
CA TRP A 120 -6.22 4.47 19.64
C TRP A 120 -6.63 4.28 21.11
N ARG A 121 -5.69 4.13 22.05
CA ARG A 121 -5.99 4.01 23.48
C ARG A 121 -6.75 5.20 24.06
N GLU A 122 -6.58 6.39 23.50
CA GLU A 122 -7.21 7.62 23.99
C GLU A 122 -8.69 7.73 23.56
N HIS A 123 -9.08 7.06 22.47
CA HIS A 123 -10.36 7.31 21.80
C HIS A 123 -11.12 6.05 21.33
N TRP A 124 -10.48 4.88 21.34
CA TRP A 124 -10.96 3.60 20.80
C TRP A 124 -10.71 2.48 21.82
N ALA A 125 -11.39 2.56 22.97
CA ALA A 125 -11.22 1.60 24.05
C ALA A 125 -11.55 0.17 23.59
N LEU A 126 -10.74 -0.78 24.03
CA LEU A 126 -11.05 -2.20 23.90
C LEU A 126 -12.12 -2.60 24.93
N PRO A 127 -12.92 -3.64 24.64
CA PRO A 127 -13.81 -4.25 25.64
C PRO A 127 -13.07 -4.56 26.94
N GLN A 128 -13.75 -4.47 28.09
CA GLN A 128 -13.14 -4.80 29.39
C GLN A 128 -12.67 -6.26 29.49
N SER A 129 -13.23 -7.14 28.67
CA SER A 129 -12.83 -8.55 28.55
C SER A 129 -11.57 -8.77 27.70
N SER A 130 -10.97 -7.72 27.12
CA SER A 130 -9.81 -7.85 26.26
C SER A 130 -8.56 -8.29 27.02
N THR A 131 -7.82 -9.20 26.38
CA THR A 131 -6.57 -9.75 26.89
C THR A 131 -5.37 -8.87 26.49
N PRO A 132 -4.20 -9.05 27.12
CA PRO A 132 -2.95 -8.43 26.66
C PRO A 132 -2.61 -8.77 25.20
N GLU A 133 -3.09 -9.90 24.68
CA GLU A 133 -2.90 -10.28 23.28
C GLU A 133 -3.76 -9.42 22.34
N ASN A 134 -4.99 -9.11 22.71
CA ASN A 134 -5.83 -8.19 21.92
C ASN A 134 -5.17 -6.82 21.80
N VAL A 135 -4.57 -6.31 22.88
CA VAL A 135 -3.83 -5.04 22.88
C VAL A 135 -2.64 -5.10 21.90
N ARG A 136 -1.85 -6.18 21.93
CA ARG A 136 -0.73 -6.37 20.99
C ARG A 136 -1.18 -6.49 19.55
N ASN A 137 -2.28 -7.20 19.30
CA ASN A 137 -2.84 -7.33 17.95
C ASN A 137 -3.27 -5.96 17.40
N ARG A 138 -3.95 -5.14 18.23
CA ARG A 138 -4.33 -3.78 17.85
C ARG A 138 -3.12 -2.90 17.54
N ASP A 139 -2.11 -2.93 18.40
CA ASP A 139 -0.86 -2.18 18.20
C ASP A 139 -0.18 -2.52 16.88
N ALA A 140 -0.18 -3.81 16.51
CA ALA A 140 0.33 -4.24 15.22
C ALA A 140 -0.59 -3.79 14.06
N ALA A 141 -1.90 -3.95 14.21
CA ALA A 141 -2.89 -3.69 13.18
C ALA A 141 -2.93 -2.23 12.74
N VAL A 142 -2.73 -1.30 13.67
CA VAL A 142 -2.68 0.15 13.41
C VAL A 142 -1.71 0.51 12.29
N HIS A 143 -0.58 -0.18 12.18
CA HIS A 143 0.47 0.17 11.22
C HIS A 143 0.40 -0.61 9.89
N ARG A 144 -0.57 -1.52 9.72
CA ARG A 144 -0.74 -2.35 8.51
C ARG A 144 -1.37 -1.55 7.37
N PHE A 145 -1.10 -1.95 6.13
CA PHE A 145 -1.65 -1.31 4.93
C PHE A 145 -3.18 -1.19 4.95
N GLY A 146 -3.87 -2.23 5.45
CA GLY A 146 -5.32 -2.24 5.59
C GLY A 146 -5.87 -1.06 6.39
N ASN A 147 -5.09 -0.52 7.34
CA ASN A 147 -5.47 0.64 8.16
C ASN A 147 -5.09 1.99 7.54
N LEU A 148 -4.34 2.00 6.43
CA LEU A 148 -3.82 3.24 5.83
C LEU A 148 -4.68 3.67 4.64
N THR A 149 -4.97 4.96 4.56
CA THR A 149 -5.63 5.58 3.41
C THR A 149 -4.90 6.84 2.97
N ILE A 150 -5.31 7.41 1.85
CA ILE A 150 -4.92 8.76 1.42
C ILE A 150 -6.10 9.72 1.57
N MET A 151 -5.80 10.92 2.05
CA MET A 151 -6.77 12.00 2.22
C MET A 151 -6.15 13.33 1.83
N LYS A 152 -6.98 14.29 1.44
CA LYS A 152 -6.54 15.69 1.30
C LYS A 152 -6.11 16.22 2.67
N THR A 153 -5.01 16.99 2.71
CA THR A 153 -4.47 17.56 3.96
C THR A 153 -5.53 18.26 4.81
N ALA A 154 -6.40 19.05 4.19
CA ALA A 154 -7.46 19.78 4.90
C ALA A 154 -8.46 18.86 5.61
N LEU A 155 -8.85 17.75 4.97
CA LEU A 155 -9.75 16.75 5.57
C LEU A 155 -9.04 16.02 6.71
N ASN A 156 -7.79 15.62 6.48
CA ASN A 156 -6.99 14.92 7.48
C ASN A 156 -6.84 15.75 8.77
N SER A 157 -6.51 17.04 8.64
CA SER A 157 -6.42 17.96 9.79
C SER A 157 -7.72 18.11 10.58
N SER A 158 -8.89 17.95 9.94
CA SER A 158 -10.20 18.09 10.60
C SER A 158 -10.62 16.83 11.37
N ILE A 159 -10.21 15.64 10.91
CA ILE A 159 -10.66 14.37 11.50
C ILE A 159 -9.59 13.68 12.37
N SER A 160 -8.31 13.74 12.01
CA SER A 160 -7.14 13.23 12.75
C SER A 160 -7.44 12.03 13.68
N ASN A 161 -7.31 12.18 15.00
CA ASN A 161 -7.47 11.08 15.97
C ASN A 161 -8.94 10.73 16.34
N SER A 162 -9.93 11.17 15.56
CA SER A 162 -11.34 10.93 15.89
C SER A 162 -11.75 9.46 15.84
N ALA A 163 -12.88 9.17 16.51
CA ALA A 163 -13.56 7.88 16.47
C ALA A 163 -13.98 7.49 15.04
N TRP A 164 -14.11 6.18 14.77
CA TRP A 164 -14.49 5.69 13.45
C TRP A 164 -15.78 6.32 12.94
N GLU A 165 -16.81 6.42 13.78
CA GLU A 165 -18.10 6.98 13.37
C GLU A 165 -17.95 8.41 12.84
N LYS A 166 -17.16 9.26 13.51
CA LYS A 166 -16.89 10.62 13.01
C LYS A 166 -16.10 10.59 11.69
N LYS A 167 -15.06 9.76 11.59
CA LYS A 167 -14.28 9.63 10.33
C LYS A 167 -15.16 9.15 9.18
N ARG A 168 -16.01 8.16 9.43
CA ARG A 168 -16.95 7.59 8.46
C ARG A 168 -17.94 8.64 7.95
N GLN A 169 -18.52 9.47 8.83
CA GLN A 169 -19.42 10.55 8.42
C GLN A 169 -18.70 11.60 7.56
N GLU A 170 -17.49 12.01 7.93
CA GLU A 170 -16.71 12.98 7.15
C GLU A 170 -16.22 12.39 5.81
N LEU A 171 -15.91 11.10 5.78
CA LEU A 171 -15.65 10.36 4.55
C LEU A 171 -16.90 10.37 3.65
N LEU A 172 -18.10 10.06 4.16
CA LEU A 172 -19.33 10.11 3.37
C LEU A 172 -19.60 11.49 2.77
N LYS A 173 -19.29 12.57 3.50
CA LYS A 173 -19.48 13.96 3.02
C LYS A 173 -18.45 14.41 1.99
N HIS A 174 -17.22 13.90 2.06
CA HIS A 174 -16.08 14.45 1.32
C HIS A 174 -15.29 13.42 0.49
N ALA A 175 -15.81 12.20 0.32
CA ALA A 175 -15.16 11.13 -0.43
C ALA A 175 -15.12 11.44 -1.93
N ASN A 176 -14.04 12.08 -2.35
CA ASN A 176 -13.68 12.26 -3.76
C ASN A 176 -12.81 11.11 -4.30
N LEU A 177 -12.49 10.13 -3.46
CA LEU A 177 -11.65 8.97 -3.79
C LEU A 177 -12.49 7.69 -3.65
N ASN A 178 -12.29 6.74 -4.56
CA ASN A 178 -13.00 5.47 -4.59
C ASN A 178 -12.69 4.65 -3.33
N MET A 179 -11.42 4.57 -2.91
CA MET A 179 -11.07 3.83 -1.69
C MET A 179 -11.75 4.40 -0.45
N ASN A 180 -11.91 5.73 -0.39
CA ASN A 180 -12.56 6.42 0.72
C ASN A 180 -14.07 6.22 0.69
N SER A 181 -14.66 6.16 -0.50
CA SER A 181 -16.09 5.84 -0.69
C SER A 181 -16.41 4.42 -0.25
N GLN A 182 -15.55 3.45 -0.58
CA GLN A 182 -15.66 2.06 -0.13
C GLN A 182 -15.54 1.96 1.40
N LEU A 183 -14.52 2.61 1.99
CA LEU A 183 -14.32 2.67 3.44
C LEU A 183 -15.54 3.20 4.18
N ALA A 184 -16.20 4.22 3.63
CA ALA A 184 -17.36 4.84 4.24
C ALA A 184 -18.58 3.90 4.38
N GLN A 185 -18.64 2.82 3.60
CA GLN A 185 -19.69 1.80 3.67
C GLN A 185 -19.50 0.83 4.85
N ILE A 186 -18.31 0.81 5.45
CA ILE A 186 -17.97 -0.14 6.52
C ILE A 186 -18.46 0.42 7.85
N ALA A 187 -19.40 -0.30 8.48
CA ALA A 187 -20.05 0.17 9.71
C ALA A 187 -19.12 0.19 10.92
N GLN A 188 -18.25 -0.82 11.05
CA GLN A 188 -17.32 -0.96 12.16
C GLN A 188 -15.90 -1.12 11.64
N TRP A 189 -14.96 -0.41 12.26
CA TRP A 189 -13.55 -0.48 11.89
C TRP A 189 -12.76 -1.09 13.05
N ASP A 190 -12.39 -2.34 12.89
CA ASP A 190 -11.61 -3.14 13.84
C ASP A 190 -10.48 -3.89 13.12
N GLU A 191 -9.80 -4.77 13.85
CA GLU A 191 -8.69 -5.55 13.32
C GLU A 191 -9.10 -6.49 12.18
N ASP A 192 -10.31 -7.03 12.21
CA ASP A 192 -10.83 -7.91 11.17
C ASP A 192 -11.14 -7.11 9.89
N ALA A 193 -11.72 -5.91 10.02
CA ALA A 193 -11.92 -4.99 8.90
C ALA A 193 -10.58 -4.54 8.30
N ILE A 194 -9.57 -4.26 9.14
CA ILE A 194 -8.20 -3.94 8.70
C ILE A 194 -7.59 -5.12 7.93
N TRP A 195 -7.78 -6.34 8.43
CA TRP A 195 -7.28 -7.55 7.76
C TRP A 195 -7.93 -7.74 6.38
N ALA A 196 -9.26 -7.75 6.33
CA ALA A 196 -10.02 -7.95 5.09
C ALA A 196 -9.65 -6.92 4.02
N ARG A 197 -9.56 -5.64 4.38
CA ARG A 197 -9.07 -4.60 3.45
C ARG A 197 -7.61 -4.81 3.04
N GLY A 198 -6.78 -5.33 3.95
CA GLY A 198 -5.41 -5.71 3.65
C GLY A 198 -5.34 -6.77 2.54
N GLU A 199 -6.24 -7.76 2.54
CA GLU A 199 -6.31 -8.80 1.52
C GLU A 199 -6.68 -8.22 0.15
N GLU A 200 -7.65 -7.31 0.11
CA GLU A 200 -8.03 -6.58 -1.10
C GLU A 200 -6.87 -5.78 -1.68
N ILE A 201 -6.14 -5.04 -0.83
CA ILE A 201 -4.97 -4.25 -1.21
C ILE A 201 -3.85 -5.17 -1.71
N ALA A 202 -3.56 -6.28 -1.03
CA ALA A 202 -2.53 -7.22 -1.43
C ALA A 202 -2.82 -7.79 -2.82
N ALA A 203 -4.06 -8.22 -3.05
CA ALA A 203 -4.49 -8.73 -4.34
C ALA A 203 -4.42 -7.65 -5.42
N ALA A 204 -4.81 -6.42 -5.11
CA ALA A 204 -4.69 -5.28 -6.04
C ALA A 204 -3.23 -4.98 -6.38
N PHE A 205 -2.32 -4.96 -5.39
CA PHE A 205 -0.89 -4.75 -5.61
C PHE A 205 -0.29 -5.81 -6.54
N CYS A 206 -0.66 -7.08 -6.38
CA CYS A 206 -0.19 -8.14 -7.27
C CYS A 206 -0.69 -7.97 -8.72
N ARG A 207 -1.89 -7.44 -8.91
CA ARG A 207 -2.44 -7.10 -10.25
C ARG A 207 -1.82 -5.84 -10.85
N ILE A 208 -1.61 -4.79 -10.06
CA ILE A 208 -1.00 -3.52 -10.49
C ILE A 208 0.45 -3.76 -10.93
N TRP A 209 1.16 -4.60 -10.18
CA TRP A 209 2.56 -4.96 -10.40
C TRP A 209 2.67 -6.46 -10.60
N PRO A 210 2.40 -7.00 -11.81
CA PRO A 210 2.46 -8.44 -12.05
C PRO A 210 3.91 -8.95 -12.08
N ARG A 211 4.08 -10.22 -11.70
CA ARG A 211 5.34 -10.98 -11.84
C ARG A 211 5.14 -12.09 -12.87
N ASP A 212 5.06 -11.69 -14.13
CA ASP A 212 4.83 -12.54 -15.32
C ASP A 212 6.04 -12.61 -16.28
#